data_AF-A0A9W6XBD6-F1
#
_entry.id   AF-A0A9W6XBD6-F1
#
_cell.length_a   1.000
_cell.length_b   1.000
_cell.length_c   1.000
_cell.angle_alpha   90.00
_cell.angle_beta   90.00
_cell.angle_gamma   90.00
#
_symmetry.space_group_name_H-M   'P 1'
#
loop_
_entity.id
_entity.type
_entity.pdbx_description
1 polymer ?
#
loop_
_entity_poly.entity_id
_entity_poly.type
_entity_poly.pdbx_seq_one_letter_code
_entity_poly.pdbx_strand_id
1 'polypeptide(L)'
;MDATVWAFYVQELLKYEIDAPSVLLVDNFDAHVSKAGIDVVSEETSALVCQLPTNSTSVCQPLDVGVMGPLKKKITAEWVAQAGVEKQMEVCCSCAQKCRVGV
;
A
#
# COMPACT_ATOMS: atom_id res chain seq x y z
N MET A 1 10.61 -5.23 4.20
CA MET A 1 10.77 -6.63 3.75
C MET A 1 12.11 -6.69 3.04
N ASP A 2 13.01 -7.63 3.32
CA ASP A 2 14.24 -7.72 2.50
C ASP A 2 14.01 -8.60 1.26
N ALA A 3 15.04 -8.73 0.41
CA ALA A 3 14.95 -9.51 -0.82
C ALA A 3 14.65 -11.00 -0.57
N THR A 4 15.15 -11.58 0.52
CA THR A 4 14.90 -12.99 0.87
C THR A 4 13.44 -13.19 1.25
N VAL A 5 12.90 -12.30 2.07
CA VAL A 5 11.49 -12.36 2.47
C VAL A 5 10.57 -12.07 1.28
N TRP A 6 10.97 -11.18 0.36
CA TRP A 6 10.22 -10.94 -0.87
C TRP A 6 10.17 -12.17 -1.76
N ALA A 7 11.31 -12.80 -2.02
CA ALA A 7 11.37 -14.03 -2.81
C ALA A 7 10.51 -15.14 -2.19
N PHE A 8 10.61 -15.35 -0.88
CA PHE A 8 9.74 -16.29 -0.16
C PHE A 8 8.26 -15.94 -0.32
N TYR A 9 7.88 -14.68 -0.18
CA TYR A 9 6.49 -14.25 -0.33
C TYR A 9 5.98 -14.53 -1.74
N VAL A 10 6.78 -14.26 -2.78
CA VAL A 10 6.39 -14.51 -4.16
C VAL A 10 6.23 -16.02 -4.41
N GLN A 11 7.23 -16.80 -4.00
CA GLN A 11 7.32 -18.24 -4.26
C GLN A 11 6.33 -19.07 -3.45
N GLU A 12 6.03 -18.71 -2.22
CA GLU A 12 5.23 -19.58 -1.34
C GLU A 12 3.80 -19.07 -1.16
N LEU A 13 3.52 -17.81 -1.48
CA LEU A 13 2.21 -17.20 -1.25
C LEU A 13 1.64 -16.59 -2.53
N LEU A 14 2.32 -15.60 -3.11
CA LEU A 14 1.75 -14.78 -4.19
C LEU A 14 1.44 -15.59 -5.46
N LYS A 15 2.26 -16.59 -5.81
CA LYS A 15 2.06 -17.40 -7.02
C LYS A 15 0.72 -18.13 -7.06
N TYR A 16 0.14 -18.44 -5.91
CA TYR A 16 -1.14 -19.13 -5.81
C TYR A 16 -2.35 -18.17 -5.95
N GLU A 17 -2.12 -16.88 -5.81
CA GLU A 17 -3.14 -15.83 -5.92
C GLU A 17 -3.25 -15.25 -7.34
N ILE A 18 -2.28 -15.54 -8.22
CA ILE A 18 -2.20 -15.03 -9.59
C ILE A 18 -2.39 -16.19 -10.58
N ASP A 19 -3.62 -16.37 -11.04
CA ASP A 19 -4.03 -17.45 -11.96
C ASP A 19 -4.08 -17.03 -13.44
N ALA A 20 -3.93 -15.73 -13.72
CA ALA A 20 -4.02 -15.16 -15.05
C ALA A 20 -3.01 -14.02 -15.26
N PRO A 21 -2.71 -13.64 -16.53
CA PRO A 21 -1.89 -12.48 -16.84
C PRO A 21 -2.38 -11.22 -16.11
N SER A 22 -1.53 -10.66 -15.25
CA SER A 22 -1.91 -9.63 -14.28
C SER A 22 -0.87 -8.51 -14.21
N VAL A 23 -1.21 -7.42 -13.53
CA VAL A 23 -0.28 -6.33 -13.21
C VAL A 23 -0.13 -6.23 -11.70
N LEU A 24 1.10 -6.42 -11.22
CA LEU A 24 1.45 -6.27 -9.81
C LEU A 24 1.92 -4.83 -9.56
N LEU A 25 1.04 -4.02 -8.96
CA LEU A 25 1.36 -2.66 -8.54
C LEU A 25 2.16 -2.68 -7.24
N VAL A 26 3.43 -2.27 -7.31
CA VAL A 26 4.35 -2.24 -6.16
C VAL A 26 4.77 -0.82 -5.83
N ASP A 27 5.09 -0.60 -4.55
CA ASP A 27 5.80 0.60 -4.13
C ASP A 27 7.27 0.55 -4.55
N ASN A 28 7.98 1.65 -4.35
CA ASN A 28 9.37 1.78 -4.78
C ASN A 28 10.37 1.18 -3.76
N PHE A 29 9.95 0.16 -3.02
CA PHE A 29 10.81 -0.50 -2.05
C PHE A 29 11.86 -1.35 -2.77
N ASP A 30 13.13 -1.25 -2.35
CA ASP A 30 14.29 -1.80 -3.08
C ASP A 30 14.13 -3.31 -3.39
N ALA A 31 13.63 -4.10 -2.44
CA ALA A 31 13.38 -5.51 -2.66
C ALA A 31 12.36 -5.80 -3.78
N HIS A 32 11.40 -4.91 -4.04
CA HIS A 32 10.37 -5.09 -5.08
C HIS A 32 10.84 -4.59 -6.46
N VAL A 33 11.64 -3.53 -6.49
CA VAL A 33 12.04 -2.84 -7.74
C VAL A 33 13.45 -3.21 -8.21
N SER A 34 14.24 -3.87 -7.36
CA SER A 34 15.51 -4.44 -7.76
C SER A 34 15.31 -5.46 -8.88
N LYS A 35 16.35 -5.66 -9.71
CA LYS A 35 16.32 -6.64 -10.79
C LYS A 35 15.91 -8.03 -10.27
N ALA A 36 16.54 -8.50 -9.19
CA ALA A 36 16.22 -9.78 -8.58
C ALA A 36 14.75 -9.86 -8.09
N GLY A 37 14.22 -8.75 -7.56
CA GLY A 37 12.83 -8.64 -7.12
C GLY A 37 11.81 -8.68 -8.26
N ILE A 38 12.15 -8.14 -9.42
CA ILE A 38 11.32 -8.20 -10.62
C ILE A 38 11.42 -9.59 -11.26
N ASP A 39 12.64 -10.12 -11.36
CA ASP A 39 12.92 -11.42 -11.98
C ASP A 39 12.12 -12.53 -11.25
N VAL A 40 12.12 -12.57 -9.91
CA VAL A 40 11.37 -13.58 -9.15
C VAL A 40 9.85 -13.51 -9.40
N VAL A 41 9.28 -12.32 -9.58
CA VAL A 41 7.84 -12.20 -9.91
C VAL A 41 7.58 -12.73 -11.32
N SER A 42 8.45 -12.43 -12.27
CA SER A 42 8.30 -12.86 -13.66
C SER A 42 8.52 -14.37 -13.86
N GLU A 43 9.38 -14.99 -13.04
CA GLU A 43 9.68 -16.42 -13.10
C GLU A 43 8.60 -17.26 -12.42
N GLU A 44 8.04 -16.78 -11.31
CA GLU A 44 7.11 -17.55 -10.47
C GLU A 44 5.64 -17.27 -10.78
N THR A 45 5.32 -16.16 -11.46
CA THR A 45 3.94 -15.71 -11.69
C THR A 45 3.72 -15.23 -13.12
N SER A 46 2.46 -15.09 -13.53
CA SER A 46 2.08 -14.46 -14.81
C SER A 46 1.90 -12.94 -14.70
N ALA A 47 2.47 -12.30 -13.68
CA ALA A 47 2.29 -10.86 -13.46
C ALA A 47 3.46 -10.01 -14.00
N LEU A 48 3.10 -8.84 -14.51
CA LEU A 48 4.04 -7.77 -14.83
C LEU A 48 4.14 -6.80 -13.65
N VAL A 49 5.37 -6.51 -13.23
CA VAL A 49 5.61 -5.54 -12.15
C VAL A 49 5.46 -4.12 -12.68
N CYS A 50 4.58 -3.34 -12.05
CA CYS A 50 4.39 -1.91 -12.34
C CYS A 50 4.70 -1.10 -11.09
N GLN A 51 5.71 -0.24 -11.19
CA GLN A 51 6.17 0.59 -10.10
C GLN A 51 5.37 1.89 -10.04
N LEU A 52 4.97 2.28 -8.83
CA LEU A 52 4.37 3.59 -8.61
C LEU A 52 5.43 4.71 -8.73
N PRO A 53 5.03 5.94 -9.12
CA PRO A 53 5.91 7.09 -9.03
C PRO A 53 6.55 7.22 -7.64
N THR A 54 7.81 7.63 -7.57
CA THR A 54 8.51 7.80 -6.29
C THR A 54 7.73 8.72 -5.35
N ASN A 55 7.69 8.38 -4.05
CA ASN A 55 6.97 9.12 -3.00
C ASN A 55 5.46 9.27 -3.21
N SER A 56 4.84 8.42 -4.05
CA SER A 56 3.40 8.49 -4.32
C SER A 56 2.59 7.40 -3.63
N THR A 57 3.19 6.51 -2.83
CA THR A 57 2.49 5.37 -2.22
C THR A 57 1.24 5.79 -1.45
N SER A 58 1.35 6.85 -0.64
CA SER A 58 0.24 7.38 0.17
C SER A 58 -0.91 7.99 -0.63
N VAL A 59 -0.76 8.17 -1.94
CA VAL A 59 -1.75 8.80 -2.84
C VAL A 59 -2.19 7.85 -3.95
N CYS A 60 -1.26 7.05 -4.48
CA CYS A 60 -1.44 6.25 -5.67
C CYS A 60 -1.58 4.76 -5.37
N GLN A 61 -1.11 4.26 -4.22
CA GLN A 61 -1.22 2.84 -3.90
C GLN A 61 -2.63 2.53 -3.34
N PRO A 62 -3.42 1.68 -4.02
CA PRO A 62 -4.79 1.39 -3.57
C PRO A 62 -4.84 0.77 -2.18
N LEU A 63 -3.87 -0.07 -1.83
CA LEU A 63 -3.77 -0.68 -0.50
C LEU A 63 -3.60 0.38 0.59
N ASP A 64 -2.69 1.33 0.41
CA ASP A 64 -2.45 2.37 1.41
C ASP A 64 -3.64 3.33 1.56
N VAL A 65 -4.16 3.83 0.43
CA VAL A 65 -5.25 4.82 0.42
C VAL A 65 -6.59 4.20 0.83
N GLY A 66 -6.92 3.07 0.24
CA GLY A 66 -8.24 2.45 0.35
C GLY A 66 -8.39 1.55 1.58
N VAL A 67 -7.31 0.89 2.02
CA VAL A 67 -7.38 -0.13 3.09
C VAL A 67 -6.64 0.31 4.34
N MET A 68 -5.35 0.64 4.24
CA MET A 68 -4.51 0.91 5.41
C MET A 68 -4.92 2.19 6.13
N GLY A 69 -5.26 3.26 5.41
CA GLY A 69 -5.75 4.51 6.00
C GLY A 69 -6.98 4.29 6.89
N PRO A 70 -8.08 3.72 6.36
CA PRO A 70 -9.26 3.38 7.16
C PRO A 70 -8.99 2.38 8.28
N LEU A 71 -8.16 1.34 8.04
CA LEU A 71 -7.79 0.35 9.05
C LEU A 71 -7.08 1.00 10.24
N LYS A 72 -6.05 1.82 9.98
CA LYS A 72 -5.30 2.55 11.02
C LYS A 72 -6.24 3.43 11.85
N LYS A 73 -7.16 4.17 11.22
CA LYS A 73 -8.14 5.00 11.92
C LYS A 73 -9.04 4.20 12.86
N LYS A 74 -9.50 3.02 12.43
CA LYS A 74 -10.32 2.12 13.26
C LYS A 74 -9.53 1.61 14.46
N ILE A 75 -8.33 1.06 14.24
CA ILE A 75 -7.46 0.56 15.32
C ILE A 75 -7.17 1.69 16.33
N THR A 76 -6.87 2.90 15.85
CA THR A 76 -6.64 4.05 16.74
C THR A 76 -7.91 4.44 17.51
N ALA A 77 -9.09 4.42 16.87
CA ALA A 77 -10.33 4.73 17.56
C ALA A 77 -10.64 3.73 18.69
N GLU A 78 -10.45 2.44 18.44
CA GLU A 78 -10.59 1.38 19.45
C GLU A 78 -9.56 1.53 20.57
N TRP A 79 -8.30 1.81 20.24
CA TRP A 79 -7.26 2.05 21.22
C TRP A 79 -7.57 3.25 22.12
N VAL A 80 -8.03 4.38 21.54
CA VAL A 80 -8.42 5.58 22.31
C VAL A 80 -9.60 5.29 23.24
N ALA A 81 -10.60 4.53 22.77
CA ALA A 81 -11.75 4.13 23.59
C ALA A 81 -11.33 3.26 24.78
N GLN A 82 -10.37 2.35 24.59
CA GLN A 82 -9.84 1.50 25.66
C GLN A 82 -8.90 2.25 26.62
N ALA A 83 -8.10 3.20 26.11
CA ALA A 83 -7.10 3.94 26.88
C ALA A 83 -7.71 5.07 27.74
N GLY A 84 -9.00 5.38 27.59
CA GLY A 84 -9.67 6.44 28.36
C GLY A 84 -9.15 7.85 28.05
N VAL A 85 -8.51 8.05 26.90
CA VAL A 85 -7.97 9.36 26.49
C VAL A 85 -9.08 10.16 25.81
N GLU A 86 -9.54 11.23 26.45
CA GLU A 86 -10.53 12.13 25.84
C GLU A 86 -9.96 12.78 24.56
N LYS A 87 -10.70 12.71 23.45
CA LYS A 87 -10.28 13.31 22.17
C LYS A 87 -10.34 14.84 22.24
N GLN A 88 -9.20 15.53 22.13
CA GLN A 88 -9.19 16.84 21.50
C GLN A 88 -9.29 16.65 19.98
N MET A 89 -10.53 16.80 19.48
CA MET A 89 -10.82 16.78 18.06
C MET A 89 -10.42 18.12 17.44
N GLU A 90 -9.20 18.24 16.92
CA GLU A 90 -8.87 19.29 15.96
C GLU A 90 -8.93 18.71 14.54
N VAL A 91 -10.11 18.77 13.94
CA VAL A 91 -10.30 18.52 12.51
C VAL A 91 -10.07 19.85 11.80
N CYS A 92 -8.88 20.08 11.25
CA CYS A 92 -8.70 21.14 10.28
C CYS A 92 -9.30 20.71 8.93
N CYS A 93 -10.62 20.82 8.82
CA CYS A 93 -11.37 20.60 7.56
C CYS A 93 -11.25 21.80 6.59
N SER A 94 -10.26 22.68 6.75
CA SER A 94 -10.16 23.89 5.94
C SER A 94 -9.51 23.67 4.56
N CYS A 95 -8.84 22.54 4.34
CA CYS A 95 -8.12 22.29 3.08
C CYS A 95 -8.98 21.62 1.99
N ALA A 96 -10.03 20.85 2.36
CA ALA A 96 -10.82 20.07 1.39
C ALA A 96 -11.86 20.90 0.62
N GLN A 97 -12.28 22.07 1.12
CA GLN A 97 -13.29 22.92 0.47
C GLN A 97 -12.75 23.87 -0.60
N LYS A 98 -11.43 24.09 -0.68
CA LYS A 98 -10.84 25.03 -1.65
C LYS A 98 -10.65 24.47 -3.07
N CYS A 99 -10.81 23.16 -3.30
CA CYS A 99 -10.68 22.57 -4.64
C CYS A 99 -12.00 22.41 -5.41
N ARG A 100 -13.13 22.94 -4.93
CA ARG A 100 -14.44 22.78 -5.60
C ARG A 100 -15.09 24.06 -6.10
N VAL A 101 -14.40 25.20 -6.05
CA VAL A 101 -14.79 26.43 -6.74
C VAL A 101 -13.57 27.10 -7.33
N GLY A 102 -13.21 26.66 -8.54
CA GLY A 102 -12.22 27.30 -9.40
C GLY A 102 -12.66 27.00 -10.83
N VAL A 103 -13.53 27.86 -11.35
CA VAL A 103 -13.78 28.02 -12.79
C VAL A 103 -12.51 28.60 -13.41
#